data_AF-A0A430B0X4-F1
#
_entry.id   AF-A0A430B0X4-F1
#
_cell.length_a   1.000
_cell.length_b   1.000
_cell.length_c   1.000
_cell.angle_alpha   90.00
_cell.angle_beta   90.00
_cell.angle_gamma   90.00
#
_symmetry.space_group_name_H-M   'P 1'
#
loop_
_entity.id
_entity.type
_entity.pdbx_description
1 polymer ?
#
loop_
_entity_poly.entity_id
_entity_poly.type
_entity_poly.pdbx_seq_one_letter_code
_entity_poly.pdbx_strand_id
1 'polypeptide(L)'
;MSLCIIYIQPYLKLFPVLWQQKLMFSLLLTICSLPLTSFHFYEWNILSLVFSFVLLPLFQWGLLPVLILCVFSSFLFPDIFLVRWFEELLETFHQLLLFMGDWRFTQMTTGTYSLLLLGILLFLLGGALYHFPENSKKSWRLVLILLFVLGGQKYMKIDGLIVFVDVGQGDSVVIQEPFHGKTVVIDTGGRLNFSVEKWQEKEINNAGAEYTLIPFLKSRGISQIDVFFASHGDEDHIGDLAELAEEIPIHTIVFGKGLEKNDSFLLEVKELKKITRLVPALGPQQLSIGNVAIDLLYPQESGDGGNNHSLVMRAVIKDRSFLFTGDLEAEGERELMEDFPKLQADVLKVAHHGSRTSSTPEFIAALNPQTAIISCGRDNRFGHPHEEVVGTLAENEIDIFRTDQSGMVYYQWYPWDGSLTKIKKVNSKSEL
;
A
#
# COMPACT_ATOMS: atom_id res chain seq x y z
N MET A 1 -23.47 11.33 -9.14
CA MET A 1 -24.27 11.54 -7.91
C MET A 1 -25.58 12.29 -8.13
N SER A 2 -25.59 13.47 -8.75
CA SER A 2 -26.81 14.28 -8.91
C SER A 2 -27.96 13.55 -9.63
N LEU A 3 -27.67 12.77 -10.67
CA LEU A 3 -28.66 11.95 -11.36
C LEU A 3 -29.31 10.89 -10.45
N CYS A 4 -28.54 10.25 -9.58
CA CYS A 4 -29.06 9.26 -8.64
C CYS A 4 -29.97 9.91 -7.60
N ILE A 5 -29.63 11.10 -7.11
CA ILE A 5 -30.46 11.87 -6.17
C ILE A 5 -31.82 12.19 -6.81
N ILE A 6 -31.81 12.74 -8.03
CA ILE A 6 -33.03 13.08 -8.79
C ILE A 6 -33.90 11.83 -8.97
N TYR A 7 -33.30 10.69 -9.26
CA TYR A 7 -34.01 9.43 -9.46
C TYR A 7 -34.58 8.85 -8.15
N ILE A 8 -33.85 8.90 -7.04
CA ILE A 8 -34.28 8.31 -5.76
C ILE A 8 -35.41 9.11 -5.10
N GLN A 9 -35.38 10.45 -5.22
CA GLN A 9 -36.23 11.36 -4.46
C GLN A 9 -37.75 11.09 -4.57
N PRO A 10 -38.33 10.77 -5.74
CA PRO A 10 -39.75 10.43 -5.85
C PRO A 10 -40.16 9.20 -5.04
N TYR A 11 -39.26 8.20 -4.95
CA TYR A 11 -39.55 6.92 -4.31
C TYR A 11 -39.42 6.95 -2.79
N LEU A 12 -38.77 7.97 -2.22
CA LEU A 12 -38.75 8.16 -0.77
C LEU A 12 -40.16 8.36 -0.20
N LYS A 13 -41.10 8.90 -1.00
CA LYS A 13 -42.50 9.07 -0.59
C LYS A 13 -43.24 7.76 -0.31
N LEU A 14 -42.68 6.61 -0.71
CA LEU A 14 -43.20 5.29 -0.37
C LEU A 14 -43.07 4.98 1.14
N PHE A 15 -42.20 5.69 1.86
CA PHE A 15 -42.03 5.53 3.30
C PHE A 15 -42.87 6.56 4.05
N PRO A 16 -43.79 6.13 4.95
CA PRO A 16 -44.74 7.03 5.60
C PRO A 16 -44.10 7.94 6.64
N VAL A 17 -42.93 7.59 7.18
CA VAL A 17 -42.28 8.33 8.27
C VAL A 17 -41.01 9.03 7.79
N LEU A 18 -40.85 10.31 8.13
CA LEU A 18 -39.73 11.15 7.70
C LEU A 18 -38.34 10.56 8.01
N TRP A 19 -38.15 9.94 9.18
CA TRP A 19 -36.85 9.33 9.51
C TRP A 19 -36.53 8.12 8.62
N GLN A 20 -37.55 7.34 8.22
CA GLN A 20 -37.40 6.23 7.28
C GLN A 20 -37.00 6.73 5.88
N GLN A 21 -37.58 7.86 5.44
CA GLN A 21 -37.20 8.51 4.18
C GLN A 21 -35.72 8.91 4.18
N LYS A 22 -35.24 9.52 5.27
CA LYS A 22 -33.83 9.93 5.40
C LYS A 22 -32.87 8.75 5.47
N LEU A 23 -33.26 7.71 6.20
CA LEU A 23 -32.47 6.48 6.30
C LEU A 23 -32.36 5.81 4.94
N MET A 24 -33.48 5.67 4.23
CA MET A 24 -33.51 5.07 2.90
C MET A 24 -32.76 5.92 1.88
N PHE A 25 -32.86 7.25 1.96
CA PHE A 25 -32.08 8.15 1.10
C PHE A 25 -30.58 7.94 1.30
N SER A 26 -30.12 7.91 2.56
CA SER A 26 -28.71 7.67 2.88
C SER A 26 -28.26 6.30 2.37
N LEU A 27 -29.08 5.26 2.57
CA LEU A 27 -28.83 3.91 2.08
C LEU A 27 -28.67 3.81 0.58
N LEU A 28 -29.62 4.35 -0.16
CA LEU A 28 -29.59 4.32 -1.62
C LEU A 28 -28.45 5.18 -2.17
N LEU A 29 -28.15 6.32 -1.54
CA LEU A 29 -27.03 7.18 -1.92
C LEU A 29 -25.70 6.44 -1.75
N THR A 30 -25.48 5.78 -0.61
CA THR A 30 -24.28 4.96 -0.37
C THR A 30 -24.17 3.87 -1.43
N ILE A 31 -25.23 3.07 -1.65
CA ILE A 31 -25.24 1.99 -2.66
C ILE A 31 -24.94 2.53 -4.07
N CYS A 32 -25.47 3.69 -4.44
CA CYS A 32 -25.22 4.29 -5.75
C CYS A 32 -23.76 4.71 -5.94
N SER A 33 -23.09 5.13 -4.86
CA SER A 33 -21.69 5.53 -4.91
C SER A 33 -20.72 4.35 -4.92
N LEU A 34 -21.10 3.18 -4.38
CA LEU A 34 -20.20 2.04 -4.17
C LEU A 34 -19.39 1.62 -5.42
N PRO A 35 -19.98 1.39 -6.60
CA PRO A 35 -19.20 0.98 -7.77
C PRO A 35 -18.19 2.01 -8.24
N LEU A 36 -18.37 3.30 -7.91
CA LEU A 36 -17.45 4.37 -8.29
C LEU A 36 -16.39 4.57 -7.22
N THR A 37 -16.77 4.59 -5.94
CA THR A 37 -15.82 4.74 -4.83
C THR A 37 -14.85 3.57 -4.79
N SER A 38 -15.34 2.34 -4.94
CA SER A 38 -14.49 1.15 -4.98
C SER A 38 -13.59 1.12 -6.24
N PHE A 39 -13.99 1.76 -7.34
CA PHE A 39 -13.20 1.81 -8.57
C PHE A 39 -12.00 2.76 -8.43
N HIS A 40 -12.19 3.89 -7.77
CA HIS A 40 -11.15 4.92 -7.62
C HIS A 40 -10.28 4.75 -6.38
N PHE A 41 -10.87 4.30 -5.26
CA PHE A 41 -10.17 4.21 -3.98
C PHE A 41 -9.83 2.76 -3.59
N TYR A 42 -10.29 1.77 -4.36
CA TYR A 42 -10.07 0.33 -4.14
C TYR A 42 -10.64 -0.21 -2.82
N GLU A 43 -11.34 0.60 -2.05
CA GLU A 43 -11.92 0.25 -0.76
C GLU A 43 -13.27 0.92 -0.53
N TRP A 44 -14.02 0.37 0.42
CA TRP A 44 -15.22 1.01 0.94
C TRP A 44 -15.41 0.63 2.40
N ASN A 45 -15.96 1.55 3.20
CA ASN A 45 -16.25 1.29 4.60
C ASN A 45 -17.73 0.86 4.75
N ILE A 46 -17.99 -0.30 5.36
CA ILE A 46 -19.35 -0.84 5.55
C ILE A 46 -20.21 0.11 6.40
N LEU A 47 -19.60 0.77 7.39
CA LEU A 47 -20.26 1.74 8.27
C LEU A 47 -20.45 3.11 7.63
N SER A 48 -19.96 3.35 6.40
CA SER A 48 -20.22 4.60 5.67
C SER A 48 -21.70 4.94 5.62
N LEU A 49 -22.58 3.92 5.58
CA LEU A 49 -24.02 4.10 5.68
C LEU A 49 -24.45 4.75 7.00
N VAL A 50 -24.01 4.16 8.11
CA VAL A 50 -24.35 4.59 9.47
C VAL A 50 -23.78 5.99 9.70
N PHE A 51 -22.53 6.20 9.31
CA PHE A 51 -21.86 7.48 9.41
C PHE A 51 -22.55 8.54 8.55
N SER A 52 -22.89 8.24 7.30
CA SER A 52 -23.63 9.18 6.44
C SER A 52 -24.99 9.54 7.04
N PHE A 53 -25.72 8.57 7.59
CA PHE A 53 -27.03 8.83 8.20
C PHE A 53 -26.95 9.70 9.45
N VAL A 54 -25.92 9.51 10.29
CA VAL A 54 -25.74 10.28 11.54
C VAL A 54 -25.08 11.63 11.28
N LEU A 55 -24.03 11.67 10.47
CA LEU A 55 -23.23 12.87 10.21
C LEU A 55 -23.94 13.86 9.30
N LEU A 56 -24.73 13.40 8.32
CA LEU A 56 -25.37 14.31 7.37
C LEU A 56 -26.33 15.31 8.06
N PRO A 57 -27.23 14.89 8.98
CA PRO A 57 -28.04 15.84 9.74
C PRO A 57 -27.21 16.75 10.65
N LEU A 58 -26.17 16.24 11.32
CA LEU A 58 -25.30 17.04 12.20
C LEU A 58 -24.60 18.15 11.40
N PHE A 59 -24.10 17.81 10.21
CA PHE A 59 -23.49 18.77 9.30
C PHE A 59 -24.52 19.78 8.76
N GLN A 60 -25.64 19.30 8.22
CA GLN A 60 -26.64 20.16 7.56
C GLN A 60 -27.40 21.08 8.52
N TRP A 61 -27.65 20.64 9.75
CA TRP A 61 -28.48 21.37 10.71
C TRP A 61 -27.71 21.97 11.87
N GLY A 62 -26.54 21.44 12.19
CA GLY A 62 -25.63 22.00 13.18
C GLY A 62 -24.58 22.88 12.52
N LEU A 63 -23.65 22.26 11.83
CA LEU A 63 -22.40 22.90 11.39
C LEU A 63 -22.63 23.97 10.31
N LEU A 64 -23.41 23.67 9.26
CA LEU A 64 -23.65 24.58 8.14
C LEU A 64 -24.43 25.85 8.54
N PRO A 65 -25.54 25.80 9.31
CA PRO A 65 -26.24 27.01 9.75
C PRO A 65 -25.37 27.87 10.67
N VAL A 66 -24.61 27.27 11.57
CA VAL A 66 -23.67 28.00 12.44
C VAL A 66 -22.58 28.67 11.61
N LEU A 67 -21.98 27.98 10.64
CA LEU A 67 -20.99 28.56 9.73
C LEU A 67 -21.56 29.78 9.00
N ILE A 68 -22.77 29.67 8.46
CA ILE A 68 -23.45 30.78 7.78
C ILE A 68 -23.65 31.95 8.75
N LEU A 69 -24.12 31.69 9.97
CA LEU A 69 -24.28 32.73 11.00
C LEU A 69 -22.95 33.39 11.37
N CYS A 70 -21.87 32.64 11.53
CA CYS A 70 -20.53 33.15 11.80
C CYS A 70 -20.01 34.04 10.66
N VAL A 71 -20.22 33.63 9.40
CA VAL A 71 -19.85 34.44 8.23
C VAL A 71 -20.62 35.75 8.23
N PHE A 72 -21.95 35.72 8.40
CA PHE A 72 -22.74 36.95 8.43
C PHE A 72 -22.45 37.83 9.63
N SER A 73 -22.23 37.24 10.81
CA SER A 73 -21.89 38.01 12.02
C SER A 73 -20.54 38.70 11.86
N SER A 74 -19.56 38.07 11.19
CA SER A 74 -18.23 38.66 10.98
C SER A 74 -18.25 39.99 10.22
N PHE A 75 -19.25 40.22 9.35
CA PHE A 75 -19.42 41.48 8.63
C PHE A 75 -20.04 42.59 9.49
N LEU A 76 -20.82 42.22 10.51
CA LEU A 76 -21.59 43.16 11.34
C LEU A 76 -20.87 43.48 12.65
N PHE A 77 -20.23 42.46 13.22
CA PHE A 77 -19.50 42.52 14.48
C PHE A 77 -18.22 41.68 14.33
N PRO A 78 -17.03 42.23 14.61
CA PRO A 78 -15.81 41.44 14.77
C PRO A 78 -15.87 40.68 16.11
N ASP A 79 -16.92 39.88 16.30
CA ASP A 79 -17.18 39.14 17.53
C ASP A 79 -16.37 37.83 17.53
N ILE A 80 -15.34 37.81 18.38
CA ILE A 80 -14.44 36.68 18.55
C ILE A 80 -15.16 35.50 19.21
N PHE A 81 -16.25 35.73 19.95
CA PHE A 81 -16.91 34.69 20.74
C PHE A 81 -17.60 33.62 19.87
N LEU A 82 -18.41 34.05 18.89
CA LEU A 82 -19.09 33.14 17.97
C LEU A 82 -18.11 32.32 17.12
N VAL A 83 -17.00 32.96 16.69
CA VAL A 83 -15.94 32.28 15.93
C VAL A 83 -15.27 31.21 16.79
N ARG A 84 -14.87 31.54 18.03
CA ARG A 84 -14.27 30.58 18.95
C ARG A 84 -15.18 29.40 19.28
N TRP A 85 -16.47 29.66 19.51
CA TRP A 85 -17.43 28.59 19.77
C TRP A 85 -17.59 27.66 18.56
N PHE A 86 -17.57 28.22 17.35
CA PHE A 86 -17.59 27.43 16.12
C PHE A 86 -16.30 26.62 15.93
N GLU A 87 -15.13 27.17 16.25
CA GLU A 87 -13.86 26.42 16.26
C GLU A 87 -13.92 25.23 17.23
N GLU A 88 -14.44 25.41 18.45
CA GLU A 88 -14.63 24.31 19.41
C GLU A 88 -15.61 23.23 18.90
N LEU A 89 -16.68 23.65 18.21
CA LEU A 89 -17.61 22.72 17.55
C LEU A 89 -16.96 21.95 16.40
N LEU A 90 -16.17 22.63 15.56
CA LEU A 90 -15.41 22.02 14.48
C LEU A 90 -14.39 21.02 15.02
N GLU A 91 -13.66 21.36 16.06
CA GLU A 91 -12.67 20.48 16.69
C GLU A 91 -13.37 19.24 17.25
N THR A 92 -14.49 19.41 17.96
CA THR A 92 -15.29 18.28 18.47
C THR A 92 -15.78 17.37 17.34
N PHE A 93 -16.23 17.96 16.23
CA PHE A 93 -16.65 17.21 15.05
C PHE A 93 -15.47 16.48 14.38
N HIS A 94 -14.31 17.12 14.30
CA HIS A 94 -13.08 16.53 13.78
C HIS A 94 -12.64 15.33 14.64
N GLN A 95 -12.61 15.46 15.96
CA GLN A 95 -12.30 14.37 16.88
C GLN A 95 -13.29 13.20 16.76
N LEU A 96 -14.58 13.49 16.55
CA LEU A 96 -15.58 12.46 16.26
C LEU A 96 -15.28 11.72 14.94
N LEU A 97 -14.86 12.44 13.90
CA LEU A 97 -14.47 11.84 12.62
C LEU A 97 -13.22 10.97 12.76
N LEU A 98 -12.21 11.41 13.53
CA LEU A 98 -11.00 10.61 13.81
C LEU A 98 -11.38 9.33 14.56
N PHE A 99 -12.18 9.43 15.62
CA PHE A 99 -12.68 8.26 16.37
C PHE A 99 -13.45 7.28 15.48
N MET A 100 -14.26 7.78 14.55
CA MET A 100 -14.95 6.94 13.56
C MET A 100 -14.00 6.36 12.51
N GLY A 101 -12.97 7.12 12.13
CA GLY A 101 -11.91 6.72 11.20
C GLY A 101 -11.07 5.57 11.73
N ASP A 102 -10.89 5.48 13.05
CA ASP A 102 -10.19 4.37 13.71
C ASP A 102 -10.91 3.02 13.56
N TRP A 103 -12.18 3.02 13.18
CA TRP A 103 -12.98 1.80 12.98
C TRP A 103 -12.69 1.12 11.64
N ARG A 104 -11.39 1.02 11.31
CA ARG A 104 -10.85 0.44 10.07
C ARG A 104 -11.13 -1.04 9.89
N PHE A 105 -11.45 -1.77 10.97
CA PHE A 105 -11.91 -3.17 10.88
C PHE A 105 -13.18 -3.35 10.03
N THR A 106 -13.86 -2.24 9.69
CA THR A 106 -15.04 -2.21 8.81
C THR A 106 -14.75 -1.78 7.38
N GLN A 107 -13.49 -1.43 7.07
CA GLN A 107 -13.04 -1.19 5.70
C GLN A 107 -12.90 -2.53 4.96
N MET A 108 -13.44 -2.55 3.74
CA MET A 108 -13.31 -3.68 2.82
C MET A 108 -12.50 -3.26 1.61
N THR A 109 -11.29 -3.79 1.49
CA THR A 109 -10.47 -3.65 0.29
C THR A 109 -11.04 -4.54 -0.81
N THR A 110 -11.40 -3.91 -1.92
CA THR A 110 -12.00 -4.51 -3.12
C THR A 110 -10.99 -4.70 -4.25
N GLY A 111 -9.94 -3.87 -4.33
CA GLY A 111 -8.99 -3.88 -5.43
C GLY A 111 -9.51 -3.28 -6.73
N THR A 112 -8.62 -3.17 -7.71
CA THR A 112 -8.93 -2.71 -9.07
C THR A 112 -9.86 -3.68 -9.78
N TYR A 113 -10.71 -3.17 -10.67
CA TYR A 113 -11.46 -3.96 -11.62
C TYR A 113 -11.56 -3.28 -12.98
N SER A 114 -11.86 -4.07 -14.02
CA SER A 114 -11.94 -3.57 -15.39
C SER A 114 -13.14 -2.64 -15.60
N LEU A 115 -13.05 -1.77 -16.62
CA LEU A 115 -14.18 -0.94 -17.07
C LEU A 115 -15.41 -1.77 -17.46
N LEU A 116 -15.20 -2.99 -17.95
CA LEU A 116 -16.29 -3.93 -18.21
C LEU A 116 -17.01 -4.33 -16.93
N LEU A 117 -16.26 -4.69 -15.88
CA LEU A 117 -16.86 -5.03 -14.59
C LEU A 117 -17.58 -3.82 -13.99
N LEU A 118 -17.00 -2.61 -14.09
CA LEU A 118 -17.66 -1.38 -13.70
C LEU A 118 -18.99 -1.20 -14.44
N GLY A 119 -19.03 -1.41 -15.76
CA GLY A 119 -20.25 -1.36 -16.56
C GLY A 119 -21.31 -2.38 -16.10
N ILE A 120 -20.91 -3.60 -15.78
CA ILE A 120 -21.80 -4.64 -15.23
C ILE A 120 -22.37 -4.20 -13.87
N LEU A 121 -21.53 -3.67 -12.98
CA LEU A 121 -21.95 -3.20 -11.66
C LEU A 121 -22.93 -2.02 -11.76
N LEU A 122 -22.66 -1.07 -12.66
CA LEU A 122 -23.57 0.05 -12.92
C LEU A 122 -24.89 -0.42 -13.56
N PHE A 123 -24.86 -1.44 -14.41
CA PHE A 123 -26.06 -2.05 -14.96
C PHE A 123 -26.90 -2.75 -13.87
N LEU A 124 -26.27 -3.52 -12.99
CA LEU A 124 -26.92 -4.15 -11.84
C LEU A 124 -27.54 -3.11 -10.91
N LEU A 125 -26.81 -2.02 -10.63
CA LEU A 125 -27.28 -0.88 -9.86
C LEU A 125 -28.50 -0.23 -10.53
N GLY A 126 -28.44 0.05 -11.84
CA GLY A 126 -29.55 0.61 -12.60
C GLY A 126 -30.79 -0.29 -12.57
N GLY A 127 -30.60 -1.60 -12.73
CA GLY A 127 -31.67 -2.59 -12.61
C GLY A 127 -32.27 -2.67 -11.19
N ALA A 128 -31.45 -2.54 -10.15
CA ALA A 128 -31.91 -2.47 -8.77
C ALA A 128 -32.79 -1.23 -8.56
N LEU A 129 -32.30 -0.06 -8.96
CA LEU A 129 -33.04 1.21 -8.88
C LEU A 129 -34.33 1.20 -9.70
N TYR A 130 -34.33 0.58 -10.89
CA TYR A 130 -35.52 0.42 -11.72
C TYR A 130 -36.60 -0.42 -11.03
N HIS A 131 -36.22 -1.55 -10.43
CA HIS A 131 -37.17 -2.45 -9.77
C HIS A 131 -37.53 -2.06 -8.34
N PHE A 132 -36.81 -1.14 -7.72
CA PHE A 132 -37.04 -0.70 -6.34
C PHE A 132 -38.51 -0.33 -6.03
N PRO A 133 -39.25 0.40 -6.89
CA PRO A 133 -40.61 0.86 -6.59
C PRO A 133 -41.66 -0.26 -6.71
N GLU A 134 -41.49 -1.14 -7.70
CA GLU A 134 -42.50 -2.16 -8.05
C GLU A 134 -42.23 -3.52 -7.39
N ASN A 135 -40.94 -3.85 -7.16
CA ASN A 135 -40.52 -5.15 -6.65
C ASN A 135 -39.24 -5.04 -5.81
N SER A 136 -39.43 -4.58 -4.58
CA SER A 136 -38.34 -4.38 -3.60
C SER A 136 -37.50 -5.65 -3.39
N LYS A 137 -38.10 -6.84 -3.42
CA LYS A 137 -37.37 -8.13 -3.30
C LYS A 137 -36.39 -8.33 -4.45
N LYS A 138 -36.79 -8.05 -5.69
CA LYS A 138 -35.90 -8.16 -6.86
C LYS A 138 -34.78 -7.12 -6.80
N SER A 139 -35.10 -5.88 -6.41
CA SER A 139 -34.09 -4.83 -6.19
C SER A 139 -33.03 -5.27 -5.19
N TRP A 140 -33.43 -5.75 -4.01
CA TRP A 140 -32.49 -6.19 -2.98
C TRP A 140 -31.65 -7.39 -3.41
N ARG A 141 -32.19 -8.32 -4.21
CA ARG A 141 -31.40 -9.41 -4.81
C ARG A 141 -30.30 -8.88 -5.74
N LEU A 142 -30.61 -7.88 -6.57
CA LEU A 142 -29.61 -7.27 -7.45
C LEU A 142 -28.54 -6.53 -6.65
N VAL A 143 -28.90 -5.83 -5.57
CA VAL A 143 -27.93 -5.22 -4.65
C VAL A 143 -27.04 -6.27 -4.00
N LEU A 144 -27.60 -7.40 -3.54
CA LEU A 144 -26.80 -8.48 -2.97
C LEU A 144 -25.83 -9.10 -3.99
N ILE A 145 -26.25 -9.27 -5.24
CA ILE A 145 -25.37 -9.73 -6.33
C ILE A 145 -24.25 -8.70 -6.57
N LEU A 146 -24.59 -7.41 -6.61
CA LEU A 146 -23.61 -6.32 -6.76
C LEU A 146 -22.57 -6.35 -5.64
N LEU A 147 -23.00 -6.49 -4.38
CA LEU A 147 -22.11 -6.56 -3.22
C LEU A 147 -21.24 -7.84 -3.25
N PHE A 148 -21.82 -8.97 -3.65
CA PHE A 148 -21.10 -10.23 -3.80
C PHE A 148 -20.01 -10.13 -4.86
N VAL A 149 -20.33 -9.55 -6.03
CA VAL A 149 -19.37 -9.34 -7.11
C VAL A 149 -18.26 -8.38 -6.67
N LEU A 150 -18.60 -7.24 -6.05
CA LEU A 150 -17.63 -6.28 -5.55
C LEU A 150 -16.68 -6.88 -4.50
N GLY A 151 -17.21 -7.61 -3.52
CA GLY A 151 -16.40 -8.23 -2.46
C GLY A 151 -15.61 -9.45 -2.95
N GLY A 152 -16.13 -10.17 -3.95
CA GLY A 152 -15.55 -11.41 -4.47
C GLY A 152 -14.50 -11.22 -5.57
N GLN A 153 -14.52 -10.11 -6.30
CA GLN A 153 -13.72 -9.97 -7.52
C GLN A 153 -12.21 -10.03 -7.29
N LYS A 154 -11.71 -9.60 -6.12
CA LYS A 154 -10.29 -9.70 -5.77
C LYS A 154 -9.75 -11.13 -5.74
N TYR A 155 -10.60 -12.10 -5.41
CA TYR A 155 -10.24 -13.53 -5.41
C TYR A 155 -10.19 -14.14 -6.81
N MET A 156 -10.65 -13.41 -7.82
CA MET A 156 -10.55 -13.82 -9.23
C MET A 156 -9.20 -13.42 -9.86
N LYS A 157 -8.32 -12.74 -9.11
CA LYS A 157 -6.93 -12.49 -9.53
C LYS A 157 -6.14 -13.79 -9.44
N ILE A 158 -6.01 -14.44 -10.59
CA ILE A 158 -5.35 -15.74 -10.78
C ILE A 158 -3.82 -15.63 -10.93
N ASP A 159 -3.30 -14.42 -11.11
CA ASP A 159 -1.88 -14.13 -11.24
C ASP A 159 -1.19 -14.00 -9.87
N GLY A 160 0.00 -14.57 -9.75
CA GLY A 160 0.97 -14.21 -8.73
C GLY A 160 1.91 -13.12 -9.25
N LEU A 161 2.48 -12.33 -8.35
CA LEU A 161 3.41 -11.28 -8.71
C LEU A 161 4.55 -11.06 -7.70
N ILE A 162 5.65 -10.53 -8.21
CA ILE A 162 6.68 -9.82 -7.45
C ILE A 162 6.75 -8.42 -8.02
N VAL A 163 6.68 -7.39 -7.18
CA VAL A 163 6.79 -5.99 -7.62
C VAL A 163 7.86 -5.30 -6.81
N PHE A 164 8.80 -4.67 -7.51
CA PHE A 164 9.70 -3.68 -6.96
C PHE A 164 8.99 -2.34 -7.11
N VAL A 165 8.48 -1.84 -5.99
CA VAL A 165 7.61 -0.67 -5.92
C VAL A 165 8.49 0.58 -6.03
N ASP A 166 8.09 1.52 -6.90
CA ASP A 166 8.72 2.83 -7.01
C ASP A 166 8.24 3.70 -5.83
N VAL A 167 8.93 3.60 -4.70
CA VAL A 167 8.69 4.38 -3.48
C VAL A 167 9.51 5.68 -3.46
N GLY A 168 10.10 6.06 -4.60
CA GLY A 168 11.09 7.13 -4.66
C GLY A 168 12.46 6.62 -4.23
N GLN A 169 13.09 7.29 -3.26
CA GLN A 169 14.38 6.84 -2.71
C GLN A 169 14.12 5.84 -1.59
N GLY A 170 14.53 4.60 -1.79
CA GLY A 170 14.35 3.51 -0.84
C GLY A 170 13.93 2.21 -1.51
N ASP A 171 13.63 1.21 -0.68
CA ASP A 171 13.23 -0.13 -1.10
C ASP A 171 11.82 -0.48 -0.67
N SER A 172 11.05 -1.05 -1.60
CA SER A 172 9.89 -1.86 -1.22
C SER A 172 9.61 -2.92 -2.26
N VAL A 173 9.48 -4.17 -1.82
CA VAL A 173 9.16 -5.32 -2.67
C VAL A 173 7.91 -6.01 -2.15
N VAL A 174 6.97 -6.29 -3.04
CA VAL A 174 5.74 -7.02 -2.73
C VAL A 174 5.72 -8.34 -3.48
N ILE A 175 5.57 -9.44 -2.76
CA ILE A 175 5.34 -10.77 -3.32
C ILE A 175 3.91 -11.20 -2.97
N GLN A 176 3.07 -11.42 -3.97
CA GLN A 176 1.70 -11.88 -3.80
C GLN A 176 1.51 -13.20 -4.53
N GLU A 177 1.02 -14.22 -3.82
CA GLU A 177 0.67 -15.49 -4.44
C GLU A 177 -0.59 -15.41 -5.33
N PRO A 178 -0.72 -16.30 -6.33
CA PRO A 178 -1.95 -16.47 -7.10
C PRO A 178 -3.20 -16.68 -6.23
N PHE A 179 -4.37 -16.37 -6.80
CA PHE A 179 -5.68 -16.56 -6.15
C PHE A 179 -5.85 -15.78 -4.85
N HIS A 180 -5.23 -14.60 -4.76
CA HIS A 180 -5.25 -13.78 -3.54
C HIS A 180 -4.68 -14.55 -2.33
N GLY A 181 -3.60 -15.29 -2.56
CA GLY A 181 -2.92 -16.09 -1.54
C GLY A 181 -2.08 -15.23 -0.58
N LYS A 182 -1.01 -15.80 -0.03
CA LYS A 182 -0.18 -15.08 0.94
C LYS A 182 0.49 -13.86 0.31
N THR A 183 0.60 -12.81 1.11
CA THR A 183 1.29 -11.56 0.75
C THR A 183 2.49 -11.35 1.65
N VAL A 184 3.64 -11.18 1.03
CA VAL A 184 4.90 -10.79 1.66
C VAL A 184 5.27 -9.39 1.20
N VAL A 185 5.71 -8.56 2.13
CA VAL A 185 6.29 -7.25 1.83
C VAL A 185 7.71 -7.23 2.41
N ILE A 186 8.67 -6.74 1.65
CA ILE A 186 10.05 -6.51 2.09
C ILE A 186 10.28 -5.01 2.00
N ASP A 187 10.50 -4.38 3.15
CA ASP A 187 10.68 -2.95 3.30
C ASP A 187 9.49 -2.09 2.79
N THR A 188 9.42 -0.86 3.28
CA THR A 188 8.36 0.12 2.97
C THR A 188 8.82 1.29 2.14
N GLY A 189 10.13 1.53 2.07
CA GLY A 189 10.66 2.86 1.76
C GLY A 189 10.56 3.76 2.99
N GLY A 190 10.68 5.06 2.75
CA GLY A 190 10.32 6.09 3.71
C GLY A 190 10.58 7.50 3.22
N ARG A 191 10.24 8.47 4.06
CA ARG A 191 10.37 9.89 3.75
C ARG A 191 11.71 10.41 4.24
N LEU A 192 12.69 10.48 3.35
CA LEU A 192 13.98 11.07 3.71
C LEU A 192 13.84 12.55 4.05
N ASN A 193 13.98 12.88 5.33
CA ASN A 193 13.83 14.23 5.84
C ASN A 193 15.10 15.06 5.60
N PHE A 194 15.23 15.58 4.38
CA PHE A 194 16.29 16.55 4.08
C PHE A 194 15.88 17.97 4.49
N SER A 195 16.83 18.75 5.02
CA SER A 195 16.62 20.19 5.21
C SER A 195 16.38 20.84 3.85
N VAL A 196 15.16 21.34 3.63
CA VAL A 196 14.76 21.96 2.37
C VAL A 196 14.16 23.33 2.57
N GLU A 197 14.22 24.16 1.53
CA GLU A 197 13.55 25.46 1.54
C GLU A 197 12.03 25.28 1.47
N LYS A 198 11.27 26.19 2.09
CA LYS A 198 9.80 26.10 2.22
C LYS A 198 9.01 25.85 0.94
N TRP A 199 9.56 26.19 -0.23
CA TRP A 199 8.90 25.95 -1.52
C TRP A 199 9.04 24.51 -2.01
N GLN A 200 10.04 23.76 -1.53
CA GLN A 200 10.30 22.36 -1.85
C GLN A 200 9.56 21.38 -0.91
N GLU A 201 9.10 21.84 0.26
CA GLU A 201 8.36 21.02 1.24
C GLU A 201 7.13 20.32 0.61
N LYS A 202 6.48 20.94 -0.39
CA LYS A 202 5.31 20.35 -1.07
C LYS A 202 5.61 19.13 -1.93
N GLU A 203 6.80 19.00 -2.50
CA GLU A 203 7.18 17.82 -3.29
C GLU A 203 7.58 16.65 -2.39
N ILE A 204 8.20 16.92 -1.23
CA ILE A 204 8.57 15.91 -0.23
C ILE A 204 7.34 15.33 0.47
N ASN A 205 6.31 16.14 0.71
CA ASN A 205 5.05 15.67 1.31
C ASN A 205 4.26 14.68 0.43
N ASN A 206 4.61 14.52 -0.85
CA ASN A 206 4.03 13.51 -1.75
C ASN A 206 4.92 12.25 -1.87
N ALA A 207 6.00 12.16 -1.09
CA ALA A 207 6.81 10.96 -0.97
C ALA A 207 6.30 10.11 0.21
N GLY A 208 6.41 8.79 0.08
CA GLY A 208 6.04 7.83 1.10
C GLY A 208 5.01 6.79 0.66
N ALA A 209 4.76 5.83 1.54
CA ALA A 209 3.89 4.68 1.29
C ALA A 209 2.45 5.09 0.93
N GLU A 210 1.91 6.18 1.49
CA GLU A 210 0.55 6.71 1.22
C GLU A 210 0.28 6.93 -0.27
N TYR A 211 1.30 7.31 -1.05
CA TYR A 211 1.15 7.64 -2.47
C TYR A 211 1.58 6.50 -3.41
N THR A 212 2.29 5.50 -2.89
CA THR A 212 2.95 4.47 -3.71
C THR A 212 2.56 3.06 -3.26
N LEU A 213 3.12 2.58 -2.15
CA LEU A 213 2.95 1.22 -1.64
C LEU A 213 1.51 0.92 -1.19
N ILE A 214 0.89 1.78 -0.37
CA ILE A 214 -0.46 1.56 0.17
C ILE A 214 -1.51 1.54 -0.95
N PRO A 215 -1.56 2.54 -1.88
CA PRO A 215 -2.47 2.48 -3.02
C PRO A 215 -2.23 1.24 -3.88
N PHE A 216 -0.97 0.85 -4.10
CA PHE A 216 -0.64 -0.36 -4.85
C PHE A 216 -1.21 -1.62 -4.18
N LEU A 217 -0.96 -1.81 -2.88
CA LEU A 217 -1.48 -2.95 -2.12
C LEU A 217 -3.03 -2.97 -2.15
N LYS A 218 -3.68 -1.81 -1.91
CA LYS A 218 -5.14 -1.68 -2.01
C LYS A 218 -5.64 -1.99 -3.41
N SER A 219 -4.95 -1.57 -4.47
CA SER A 219 -5.27 -1.87 -5.87
C SER A 219 -5.22 -3.39 -6.17
N ARG A 220 -4.31 -4.11 -5.50
CA ARG A 220 -4.21 -5.58 -5.53
C ARG A 220 -5.24 -6.27 -4.65
N GLY A 221 -6.12 -5.52 -3.99
CA GLY A 221 -7.14 -6.04 -3.07
C GLY A 221 -6.54 -6.55 -1.76
N ILE A 222 -5.27 -6.26 -1.49
CA ILE A 222 -4.54 -6.73 -0.31
C ILE A 222 -5.10 -5.96 0.90
N SER A 223 -5.67 -6.70 1.84
CA SER A 223 -6.26 -6.15 3.07
C SER A 223 -5.49 -6.54 4.33
N GLN A 224 -4.41 -7.31 4.17
CA GLN A 224 -3.50 -7.72 5.23
C GLN A 224 -2.17 -8.14 4.63
N ILE A 225 -1.08 -8.00 5.38
CA ILE A 225 0.25 -8.51 5.06
C ILE A 225 0.51 -9.70 5.98
N ASP A 226 0.80 -10.86 5.40
CA ASP A 226 1.03 -12.09 6.18
C ASP A 226 2.41 -12.06 6.85
N VAL A 227 3.42 -11.61 6.10
CA VAL A 227 4.79 -11.43 6.59
C VAL A 227 5.37 -10.16 5.99
N PHE A 228 5.84 -9.29 6.85
CA PHE A 228 6.68 -8.15 6.50
C PHE A 228 8.13 -8.49 6.88
N PHE A 229 9.07 -8.25 5.99
CA PHE A 229 10.50 -8.35 6.27
C PHE A 229 11.09 -6.94 6.34
N ALA A 230 11.76 -6.64 7.46
CA ALA A 230 12.62 -5.46 7.56
C ALA A 230 14.07 -5.89 7.28
N SER A 231 14.68 -5.31 6.26
CA SER A 231 16.08 -5.58 5.93
C SER A 231 17.00 -4.99 7.00
N HIS A 232 16.88 -3.70 7.28
CA HIS A 232 17.65 -2.97 8.31
C HIS A 232 16.88 -1.72 8.80
N GLY A 233 17.53 -0.89 9.61
CA GLY A 233 16.89 0.18 10.40
C GLY A 233 16.75 1.55 9.75
N ASP A 234 17.20 1.71 8.50
CA ASP A 234 17.27 3.03 7.87
C ASP A 234 15.90 3.52 7.38
N GLU A 235 15.76 4.85 7.32
CA GLU A 235 14.50 5.53 7.02
C GLU A 235 13.98 5.18 5.61
N ASP A 236 14.85 4.97 4.63
CA ASP A 236 14.48 4.56 3.27
C ASP A 236 14.19 3.06 3.12
N HIS A 237 14.13 2.31 4.23
CA HIS A 237 13.71 0.90 4.26
C HIS A 237 12.50 0.69 5.16
N ILE A 238 12.49 1.24 6.37
CA ILE A 238 11.40 1.02 7.34
C ILE A 238 10.65 2.30 7.74
N GLY A 239 10.98 3.45 7.15
CA GLY A 239 10.46 4.75 7.60
C GLY A 239 8.97 4.97 7.42
N ASP A 240 8.29 4.15 6.62
CA ASP A 240 6.83 4.16 6.48
C ASP A 240 6.17 2.89 7.07
N LEU A 241 6.87 2.13 7.93
CA LEU A 241 6.34 0.90 8.52
C LEU A 241 5.13 1.16 9.42
N ALA A 242 5.19 2.16 10.30
CA ALA A 242 4.07 2.54 11.15
C ALA A 242 2.86 2.97 10.30
N GLU A 243 3.08 3.84 9.30
CA GLU A 243 2.05 4.32 8.37
C GLU A 243 1.38 3.15 7.62
N LEU A 244 2.19 2.23 7.09
CA LEU A 244 1.69 1.03 6.44
C LEU A 244 0.83 0.17 7.38
N ALA A 245 1.29 -0.04 8.62
CA ALA A 245 0.60 -0.88 9.59
C ALA A 245 -0.70 -0.25 10.14
N GLU A 246 -0.82 1.07 10.08
CA GLU A 246 -2.07 1.77 10.37
C GLU A 246 -3.15 1.44 9.33
N GLU A 247 -2.78 1.43 8.05
CA GLU A 247 -3.68 1.20 6.90
C GLU A 247 -3.94 -0.28 6.62
N ILE A 248 -2.88 -1.11 6.65
CA ILE A 248 -2.93 -2.52 6.28
C ILE A 248 -2.35 -3.36 7.41
N PRO A 249 -3.18 -4.16 8.13
CA PRO A 249 -2.72 -4.99 9.22
C PRO A 249 -1.59 -5.95 8.80
N ILE A 250 -0.51 -5.97 9.60
CA ILE A 250 0.64 -6.86 9.43
C ILE A 250 0.55 -7.97 10.48
N HIS A 251 0.56 -9.24 10.06
CA HIS A 251 0.47 -10.36 10.99
C HIS A 251 1.82 -10.68 11.64
N THR A 252 2.89 -10.70 10.85
CA THR A 252 4.25 -11.05 11.30
C THR A 252 5.25 -10.06 10.73
N ILE A 253 6.15 -9.55 11.56
CA ILE A 253 7.33 -8.78 11.12
C ILE A 253 8.56 -9.62 11.46
N VAL A 254 9.34 -9.96 10.44
CA VAL A 254 10.60 -10.68 10.53
C VAL A 254 11.73 -9.71 10.23
N PHE A 255 12.80 -9.75 11.02
CA PHE A 255 13.92 -8.82 10.90
C PHE A 255 15.23 -9.46 11.34
N GLY A 256 16.36 -8.94 10.86
CA GLY A 256 17.69 -9.37 11.29
C GLY A 256 17.88 -9.18 12.80
N LYS A 257 18.32 -10.23 13.50
CA LYS A 257 18.54 -10.17 14.94
C LYS A 257 19.60 -9.11 15.27
N GLY A 258 19.28 -8.22 16.21
CA GLY A 258 20.05 -7.03 16.50
C GLY A 258 19.30 -5.75 16.13
N LEU A 259 18.43 -5.80 15.12
CA LEU A 259 17.61 -4.64 14.72
C LEU A 259 16.66 -4.18 15.83
N GLU A 260 16.25 -5.08 16.73
CA GLU A 260 15.48 -4.72 17.93
C GLU A 260 16.23 -3.79 18.91
N LYS A 261 17.52 -3.52 18.69
CA LYS A 261 18.32 -2.55 19.46
C LYS A 261 18.41 -1.19 18.77
N ASN A 262 17.97 -1.08 17.52
CA ASN A 262 18.02 0.15 16.74
C ASN A 262 16.85 1.07 17.14
N ASP A 263 17.14 2.31 17.49
CA ASP A 263 16.14 3.27 17.98
C ASP A 263 15.09 3.61 16.91
N SER A 264 15.48 3.73 15.64
CA SER A 264 14.57 3.99 14.50
C SER A 264 13.56 2.86 14.38
N PHE A 265 14.03 1.62 14.36
CA PHE A 265 13.15 0.45 14.31
C PHE A 265 12.23 0.36 15.53
N LEU A 266 12.74 0.64 16.73
CA LEU A 266 11.94 0.65 17.95
C LEU A 266 10.82 1.69 17.93
N LEU A 267 11.05 2.86 17.31
CA LEU A 267 10.02 3.87 17.12
C LEU A 267 8.90 3.37 16.20
N GLU A 268 9.28 2.80 15.05
CA GLU A 268 8.33 2.25 14.08
C GLU A 268 7.49 1.11 14.67
N VAL A 269 8.11 0.17 15.39
CA VAL A 269 7.38 -1.00 15.92
C VAL A 269 6.54 -0.70 17.15
N LYS A 270 6.80 0.40 17.86
CA LYS A 270 6.07 0.78 19.07
C LYS A 270 4.64 1.24 18.75
N GLU A 271 4.44 1.85 17.60
CA GLU A 271 3.14 2.32 17.13
C GLU A 271 2.28 1.18 16.54
N LEU A 272 2.85 -0.02 16.40
CA LEU A 272 2.13 -1.18 15.88
C LEU A 272 1.05 -1.67 16.85
N LYS A 273 -0.05 -2.15 16.27
CA LYS A 273 -1.13 -2.80 17.02
C LYS A 273 -0.61 -4.08 17.70
N LYS A 274 -1.10 -4.34 18.93
CA LYS A 274 -0.69 -5.48 19.80
C LYS A 274 -0.80 -6.89 19.19
N ILE A 275 -1.39 -7.04 18.00
CA ILE A 275 -1.63 -8.33 17.35
C ILE A 275 -0.43 -8.74 16.47
N THR A 276 0.44 -7.80 16.09
CA THR A 276 1.59 -8.08 15.23
C THR A 276 2.66 -8.89 15.94
N ARG A 277 3.10 -10.01 15.35
CA ARG A 277 4.17 -10.85 15.88
C ARG A 277 5.53 -10.38 15.38
N LEU A 278 6.40 -9.95 16.30
CA LEU A 278 7.80 -9.62 16.00
C LEU A 278 8.69 -10.89 16.09
N VAL A 279 9.48 -11.15 15.06
CA VAL A 279 10.35 -12.35 14.96
C VAL A 279 11.77 -11.93 14.55
N PRO A 280 12.71 -11.83 15.51
CA PRO A 280 14.12 -11.69 15.17
C PRO A 280 14.62 -12.99 14.52
N ALA A 281 15.36 -12.87 13.43
CA ALA A 281 15.85 -13.98 12.63
C ALA A 281 17.36 -13.89 12.37
N LEU A 282 17.97 -15.05 12.18
CA LEU A 282 19.36 -15.22 11.75
C LEU A 282 19.37 -16.21 10.57
N GLY A 283 20.30 -16.03 9.65
CA GLY A 283 20.63 -17.00 8.62
C GLY A 283 21.65 -18.04 9.11
N PRO A 284 21.83 -19.16 8.39
CA PRO A 284 20.93 -19.67 7.36
C PRO A 284 19.65 -20.26 7.96
N GLN A 285 18.48 -19.83 7.48
CA GLN A 285 17.18 -20.37 7.86
C GLN A 285 16.20 -20.31 6.69
N GLN A 286 15.39 -21.34 6.47
CA GLN A 286 14.30 -21.29 5.48
C GLN A 286 12.96 -21.02 6.15
N LEU A 287 12.19 -20.09 5.58
CA LEU A 287 10.82 -19.78 5.97
C LEU A 287 9.86 -20.12 4.82
N SER A 288 8.81 -20.87 5.12
CA SER A 288 7.73 -21.15 4.18
C SER A 288 6.53 -20.25 4.47
N ILE A 289 6.15 -19.43 3.49
CA ILE A 289 5.03 -18.49 3.57
C ILE A 289 4.07 -18.82 2.43
N GLY A 290 3.02 -19.58 2.74
CA GLY A 290 2.17 -20.16 1.71
C GLY A 290 2.96 -21.17 0.88
N ASN A 291 2.99 -20.98 -0.44
CA ASN A 291 3.81 -21.77 -1.36
C ASN A 291 5.14 -21.10 -1.73
N VAL A 292 5.47 -19.94 -1.14
CA VAL A 292 6.76 -19.27 -1.34
C VAL A 292 7.73 -19.72 -0.25
N ALA A 293 8.88 -20.25 -0.65
CA ALA A 293 10.00 -20.51 0.24
C ALA A 293 11.00 -19.35 0.14
N ILE A 294 11.36 -18.79 1.30
CA ILE A 294 12.36 -17.73 1.44
C ILE A 294 13.49 -18.26 2.30
N ASP A 295 14.68 -18.33 1.71
CA ASP A 295 15.92 -18.64 2.40
C ASP A 295 16.48 -17.33 2.98
N LEU A 296 16.52 -17.22 4.31
CA LEU A 296 17.27 -16.19 5.01
C LEU A 296 18.74 -16.62 5.02
N LEU A 297 19.60 -15.83 4.40
CA LEU A 297 21.02 -16.16 4.22
C LEU A 297 21.89 -15.44 5.26
N TYR A 298 21.56 -14.20 5.59
CA TYR A 298 22.38 -13.30 6.42
C TYR A 298 21.46 -12.33 7.19
N PRO A 299 21.82 -11.82 8.38
CA PRO A 299 23.07 -12.07 9.12
C PRO A 299 23.08 -13.40 9.87
N GLN A 300 24.26 -13.99 10.07
CA GLN A 300 24.42 -15.23 10.86
C GLN A 300 24.56 -14.97 12.36
N GLU A 301 24.97 -13.76 12.73
CA GLU A 301 25.12 -13.33 14.12
C GLU A 301 24.29 -12.07 14.40
N SER A 302 24.12 -11.75 15.69
CA SER A 302 23.36 -10.56 16.07
C SER A 302 24.19 -9.30 15.86
N GLY A 303 23.68 -8.40 15.04
CA GLY A 303 24.34 -7.14 14.71
C GLY A 303 23.84 -5.92 15.51
N ASP A 304 24.12 -4.76 14.92
CA ASP A 304 23.62 -3.43 15.31
C ASP A 304 22.39 -2.98 14.50
N GLY A 305 21.99 -3.74 13.48
CA GLY A 305 20.86 -3.42 12.61
C GLY A 305 21.16 -2.33 11.56
N GLY A 306 22.43 -2.01 11.31
CA GLY A 306 22.84 -1.19 10.17
C GLY A 306 23.01 -1.98 8.87
N ASN A 307 23.55 -1.32 7.85
CA ASN A 307 23.68 -1.82 6.48
C ASN A 307 24.34 -3.20 6.36
N ASN A 308 25.50 -3.40 7.01
CA ASN A 308 26.20 -4.69 7.05
C ASN A 308 25.52 -5.76 7.90
N HIS A 309 24.34 -5.50 8.48
CA HIS A 309 23.51 -6.50 9.12
C HIS A 309 22.12 -6.61 8.45
N SER A 310 22.02 -6.13 7.19
CA SER A 310 20.84 -6.28 6.35
C SER A 310 20.40 -7.74 6.27
N LEU A 311 19.10 -7.98 6.42
CA LEU A 311 18.52 -9.30 6.23
C LEU A 311 18.55 -9.70 4.76
N VAL A 312 19.54 -10.51 4.37
CA VAL A 312 19.68 -11.01 2.99
C VAL A 312 18.78 -12.22 2.80
N MET A 313 17.96 -12.16 1.76
CA MET A 313 16.95 -13.17 1.47
C MET A 313 17.05 -13.66 0.05
N ARG A 314 16.84 -14.95 -0.15
CA ARG A 314 16.70 -15.57 -1.46
C ARG A 314 15.33 -16.23 -1.57
N ALA A 315 14.58 -15.90 -2.62
CA ALA A 315 13.31 -16.56 -2.92
C ALA A 315 13.43 -17.28 -4.27
N VAL A 316 12.96 -18.53 -4.34
CA VAL A 316 12.80 -19.23 -5.61
C VAL A 316 11.32 -19.27 -5.95
N ILE A 317 10.96 -18.57 -7.02
CA ILE A 317 9.59 -18.51 -7.51
C ILE A 317 9.60 -19.07 -8.92
N LYS A 318 8.84 -20.13 -9.15
CA LYS A 318 8.86 -20.89 -10.40
C LYS A 318 10.28 -21.32 -10.78
N ASP A 319 10.79 -20.87 -11.91
CA ASP A 319 12.09 -21.19 -12.47
C ASP A 319 13.16 -20.12 -12.20
N ARG A 320 12.85 -19.08 -11.41
CA ARG A 320 13.76 -17.98 -11.12
C ARG A 320 14.06 -17.84 -9.64
N SER A 321 15.32 -17.52 -9.37
CA SER A 321 15.82 -17.13 -8.06
C SER A 321 15.97 -15.61 -7.97
N PHE A 322 15.44 -15.04 -6.90
CA PHE A 322 15.52 -13.63 -6.57
C PHE A 322 16.39 -13.47 -5.34
N LEU A 323 17.36 -12.55 -5.37
CA LEU A 323 18.18 -12.19 -4.22
C LEU A 323 17.87 -10.75 -3.80
N PHE A 324 17.45 -10.60 -2.55
CA PHE A 324 17.18 -9.33 -1.90
C PHE A 324 18.30 -9.08 -0.88
N THR A 325 19.15 -8.09 -1.15
CA THR A 325 20.36 -7.83 -0.37
C THR A 325 20.22 -6.71 0.65
N GLY A 326 19.10 -5.97 0.61
CA GLY A 326 18.98 -4.72 1.36
C GLY A 326 20.13 -3.78 0.98
N ASP A 327 20.82 -3.28 2.00
CA ASP A 327 21.93 -2.33 1.86
C ASP A 327 23.28 -2.93 2.27
N LEU A 328 23.42 -4.25 2.14
CA LEU A 328 24.66 -4.96 2.43
C LEU A 328 25.85 -4.30 1.70
N GLU A 329 26.92 -3.96 2.45
CA GLU A 329 28.13 -3.34 1.88
C GLU A 329 29.20 -4.40 1.61
N ALA A 330 30.30 -3.98 0.97
CA ALA A 330 31.38 -4.85 0.52
C ALA A 330 31.89 -5.85 1.58
N GLU A 331 31.90 -5.48 2.87
CA GLU A 331 32.29 -6.37 3.96
C GLU A 331 31.30 -7.53 4.11
N GLY A 332 30.00 -7.23 4.21
CA GLY A 332 28.95 -8.24 4.29
C GLY A 332 28.83 -9.06 2.99
N GLU A 333 29.07 -8.47 1.83
CA GLU A 333 29.12 -9.20 0.54
C GLU A 333 30.22 -10.26 0.54
N ARG A 334 31.41 -9.92 1.05
CA ARG A 334 32.53 -10.86 1.17
C ARG A 334 32.20 -12.00 2.10
N GLU A 335 31.62 -11.72 3.27
CA GLU A 335 31.18 -12.76 4.22
C GLU A 335 30.15 -13.69 3.58
N LEU A 336 29.14 -13.12 2.93
CA LEU A 336 28.10 -13.89 2.25
C LEU A 336 28.69 -14.81 1.16
N MET A 337 29.68 -14.35 0.40
CA MET A 337 30.38 -15.18 -0.59
C MET A 337 31.25 -16.28 0.03
N GLU A 338 31.89 -16.02 1.17
CA GLU A 338 32.68 -17.00 1.91
C GLU A 338 31.78 -18.13 2.45
N ASP A 339 30.61 -17.77 2.97
CA ASP A 339 29.63 -18.70 3.53
C ASP A 339 28.87 -19.48 2.44
N PHE A 340 28.57 -18.81 1.32
CA PHE A 340 27.81 -19.38 0.21
C PHE A 340 28.55 -19.22 -1.13
N PRO A 341 29.68 -19.92 -1.34
CA PRO A 341 30.54 -19.75 -2.52
C PRO A 341 29.90 -20.21 -3.85
N LYS A 342 28.69 -20.75 -3.80
CA LYS A 342 27.89 -21.18 -4.96
C LYS A 342 26.57 -20.40 -5.08
N LEU A 343 26.41 -19.34 -4.30
CA LEU A 343 25.21 -18.50 -4.36
C LEU A 343 25.12 -17.87 -5.74
N GLN A 344 23.98 -18.09 -6.39
CA GLN A 344 23.62 -17.47 -7.65
C GLN A 344 22.18 -16.98 -7.57
N ALA A 345 21.85 -15.97 -8.38
CA ALA A 345 20.52 -15.42 -8.50
C ALA A 345 20.20 -15.15 -9.97
N ASP A 346 18.97 -15.37 -10.42
CA ASP A 346 18.56 -14.92 -11.75
C ASP A 346 18.29 -13.41 -11.76
N VAL A 347 17.70 -12.91 -10.67
CA VAL A 347 17.31 -11.52 -10.47
C VAL A 347 17.93 -11.02 -9.18
N LEU A 348 18.73 -9.96 -9.27
CA LEU A 348 19.36 -9.28 -8.15
C LEU A 348 18.64 -7.96 -7.86
N LYS A 349 18.16 -7.76 -6.64
CA LYS A 349 17.97 -6.40 -6.12
C LYS A 349 19.35 -5.86 -5.80
N VAL A 350 19.77 -4.79 -6.47
CA VAL A 350 21.10 -4.20 -6.31
C VAL A 350 21.22 -3.60 -4.92
N ALA A 351 22.28 -3.97 -4.20
CA ALA A 351 22.45 -3.53 -2.82
C ALA A 351 22.56 -2.00 -2.71
N HIS A 352 22.00 -1.43 -1.63
CA HIS A 352 22.21 -0.04 -1.25
C HIS A 352 21.89 0.97 -2.36
N HIS A 353 20.81 0.69 -3.09
CA HIS A 353 20.30 1.54 -4.19
C HIS A 353 21.32 1.80 -5.31
N GLY A 354 22.40 1.00 -5.38
CA GLY A 354 23.56 1.25 -6.24
C GLY A 354 24.59 2.22 -5.66
N SER A 355 24.79 2.21 -4.35
CA SER A 355 25.91 2.87 -3.67
C SER A 355 27.25 2.28 -4.10
N ARG A 356 28.29 3.11 -4.18
CA ARG A 356 29.69 2.71 -4.39
C ARG A 356 30.29 1.84 -3.27
N THR A 357 29.61 1.76 -2.12
CA THR A 357 30.04 0.93 -0.98
C THR A 357 29.58 -0.52 -1.10
N SER A 358 28.72 -0.82 -2.08
CA SER A 358 28.08 -2.11 -2.28
C SER A 358 28.14 -2.54 -3.76
N SER A 359 27.63 -3.72 -4.04
CA SER A 359 27.59 -4.35 -5.36
C SER A 359 28.98 -4.42 -6.00
N THR A 360 29.95 -4.92 -5.24
CA THR A 360 31.35 -5.05 -5.68
C THR A 360 31.47 -5.90 -6.95
N PRO A 361 32.46 -5.65 -7.83
CA PRO A 361 32.65 -6.44 -9.04
C PRO A 361 32.77 -7.94 -8.79
N GLU A 362 33.47 -8.33 -7.72
CA GLU A 362 33.61 -9.72 -7.31
C GLU A 362 32.26 -10.34 -6.91
N PHE A 363 31.44 -9.60 -6.17
CA PHE A 363 30.12 -10.05 -5.75
C PHE A 363 29.17 -10.22 -6.93
N ILE A 364 29.11 -9.24 -7.83
CA ILE A 364 28.28 -9.29 -9.04
C ILE A 364 28.70 -10.46 -9.94
N ALA A 365 30.01 -10.64 -10.15
CA ALA A 365 30.53 -11.75 -10.95
C ALA A 365 30.24 -13.12 -10.32
N ALA A 366 30.32 -13.24 -9.00
CA ALA A 366 30.03 -14.50 -8.29
C ALA A 366 28.54 -14.87 -8.38
N LEU A 367 27.64 -13.90 -8.22
CA LEU A 367 26.19 -14.11 -8.31
C LEU A 367 25.71 -14.42 -9.72
N ASN A 368 26.39 -13.87 -10.74
CA ASN A 368 26.09 -14.02 -12.16
C ASN A 368 24.60 -13.83 -12.51
N PRO A 369 23.97 -12.70 -12.14
CA PRO A 369 22.56 -12.47 -12.41
C PRO A 369 22.28 -12.15 -13.88
N GLN A 370 21.09 -12.50 -14.35
CA GLN A 370 20.62 -12.10 -15.69
C GLN A 370 19.98 -10.70 -15.65
N THR A 371 19.41 -10.33 -14.50
CA THR A 371 18.72 -9.06 -14.32
C THR A 371 19.11 -8.41 -13.01
N ALA A 372 19.34 -7.10 -13.04
CA ALA A 372 19.59 -6.28 -11.86
C ALA A 372 18.52 -5.18 -11.74
N ILE A 373 17.95 -5.04 -10.54
CA ILE A 373 16.92 -4.06 -10.23
C ILE A 373 17.47 -3.10 -9.19
N ILE A 374 17.53 -1.82 -9.57
CA ILE A 374 18.00 -0.72 -8.75
C ILE A 374 16.78 0.09 -8.31
N SER A 375 16.36 -0.09 -7.06
CA SER A 375 15.42 0.83 -6.42
C SER A 375 16.18 2.11 -6.10
N CYS A 376 15.78 3.23 -6.67
CA CYS A 376 16.38 4.53 -6.39
C CYS A 376 15.39 5.64 -6.78
N GLY A 377 15.53 6.79 -6.13
CA GLY A 377 14.69 7.95 -6.40
C GLY A 377 15.20 8.78 -7.57
N ARG A 378 14.30 9.40 -8.32
CA ARG A 378 14.68 10.38 -9.36
C ARG A 378 15.35 11.59 -8.71
N ASP A 379 16.50 12.00 -9.27
CA ASP A 379 17.27 13.15 -8.81
C ASP A 379 17.57 13.11 -7.28
N ASN A 380 17.78 11.90 -6.74
CA ASN A 380 18.08 11.71 -5.32
C ASN A 380 19.41 12.38 -4.94
N ARG A 381 19.51 12.83 -3.68
CA ARG A 381 20.65 13.61 -3.18
C ARG A 381 21.94 12.79 -2.99
N PHE A 382 21.81 11.47 -2.93
CA PHE A 382 22.95 10.57 -2.76
C PHE A 382 23.71 10.33 -4.07
N GLY A 383 23.10 10.69 -5.21
CA GLY A 383 23.67 10.39 -6.53
C GLY A 383 23.53 8.92 -6.91
N HIS A 384 22.56 8.21 -6.33
CA HIS A 384 22.28 6.81 -6.62
C HIS A 384 21.54 6.64 -7.96
N PRO A 385 21.78 5.54 -8.70
CA PRO A 385 22.94 4.66 -8.56
C PRO A 385 24.22 5.35 -9.05
N HIS A 386 25.35 4.98 -8.46
CA HIS A 386 26.66 5.44 -8.90
C HIS A 386 27.04 4.83 -10.25
N GLU A 387 27.72 5.62 -11.09
CA GLU A 387 28.15 5.20 -12.43
C GLU A 387 29.06 3.95 -12.40
N GLU A 388 29.88 3.78 -11.37
CA GLU A 388 30.74 2.59 -11.22
C GLU A 388 29.94 1.29 -11.03
N VAL A 389 28.83 1.34 -10.31
CA VAL A 389 27.97 0.17 -10.08
C VAL A 389 27.22 -0.16 -11.35
N VAL A 390 26.68 0.86 -12.03
CA VAL A 390 26.04 0.69 -13.34
C VAL A 390 27.04 0.15 -14.37
N GLY A 391 28.28 0.65 -14.35
CA GLY A 391 29.39 0.17 -15.17
C GLY A 391 29.69 -1.31 -14.92
N THR A 392 29.87 -1.70 -13.66
CA THR A 392 30.06 -3.09 -13.23
C THR A 392 28.94 -4.00 -13.75
N LEU A 393 27.68 -3.59 -13.62
CA LEU A 393 26.54 -4.35 -14.10
C LEU A 393 26.54 -4.48 -15.64
N ALA A 394 26.84 -3.40 -16.35
CA ALA A 394 26.88 -3.38 -17.81
C ALA A 394 28.06 -4.21 -18.38
N GLU A 395 29.23 -4.18 -17.74
CA GLU A 395 30.40 -4.97 -18.11
C GLU A 395 30.17 -6.49 -17.97
N ASN A 396 29.29 -6.88 -17.05
CA ASN A 396 28.84 -8.27 -16.87
C ASN A 396 27.63 -8.63 -17.75
N GLU A 397 27.26 -7.77 -18.71
CA GLU A 397 26.14 -7.99 -19.64
C GLU A 397 24.78 -8.21 -18.93
N ILE A 398 24.57 -7.57 -17.77
CA ILE A 398 23.36 -7.71 -16.95
C ILE A 398 22.28 -6.72 -17.43
N ASP A 399 21.04 -7.19 -17.57
CA ASP A 399 19.91 -6.31 -17.89
C ASP A 399 19.55 -5.42 -16.68
N ILE A 400 19.70 -4.10 -16.83
CA ILE A 400 19.50 -3.13 -15.73
C ILE A 400 18.10 -2.52 -15.78
N PHE A 401 17.40 -2.57 -14.65
CA PHE A 401 16.10 -1.92 -14.44
C PHE A 401 16.20 -0.95 -13.26
N ARG A 402 15.79 0.29 -13.46
CA ARG A 402 15.77 1.32 -12.42
C ARG A 402 14.38 1.86 -12.18
N THR A 403 13.96 1.98 -10.92
CA THR A 403 12.63 2.49 -10.55
C THR A 403 12.44 3.96 -10.92
N ASP A 404 13.46 4.80 -10.74
CA ASP A 404 13.41 6.23 -11.11
C ASP A 404 13.12 6.50 -12.61
N GLN A 405 13.50 5.55 -13.47
CA GLN A 405 13.30 5.61 -14.92
C GLN A 405 12.06 4.83 -15.38
N SER A 406 11.85 3.64 -14.81
CA SER A 406 10.85 2.66 -15.28
C SER A 406 9.56 2.64 -14.47
N GLY A 407 9.51 3.37 -13.35
CA GLY A 407 8.57 3.17 -12.26
C GLY A 407 8.61 1.74 -11.72
N MET A 408 7.45 1.21 -11.32
CA MET A 408 7.36 -0.14 -10.73
C MET A 408 7.80 -1.22 -11.73
N VAL A 409 8.59 -2.19 -11.26
CA VAL A 409 9.06 -3.35 -12.03
C VAL A 409 8.34 -4.60 -11.55
N TYR A 410 7.63 -5.27 -12.46
CA TYR A 410 6.77 -6.41 -12.14
C TYR A 410 7.33 -7.68 -12.74
N TYR A 411 7.29 -8.76 -11.96
CA TYR A 411 7.32 -10.12 -12.45
C TYR A 411 5.96 -10.75 -12.18
N GLN A 412 5.38 -11.41 -13.17
CA GLN A 412 4.08 -12.07 -13.05
C GLN A 412 4.17 -13.53 -13.49
N TRP A 413 3.38 -14.39 -12.83
CA TRP A 413 3.23 -15.79 -13.22
C TRP A 413 1.80 -16.26 -12.98
N TYR A 414 1.39 -17.27 -13.75
CA TYR A 414 0.16 -18.01 -13.49
C TYR A 414 0.46 -19.40 -12.89
N PRO A 415 -0.50 -20.01 -12.17
CA PRO A 415 -0.33 -21.32 -11.56
C PRO A 415 0.12 -22.41 -12.54
N TRP A 416 -0.40 -22.38 -13.76
CA TRP A 416 -0.09 -23.33 -14.84
C TRP A 416 1.17 -23.00 -15.63
N ASP A 417 1.79 -21.84 -15.40
CA ASP A 417 3.03 -21.50 -16.10
C ASP A 417 4.19 -22.33 -15.52
N GLY A 418 5.00 -22.86 -16.44
CA GLY A 418 6.27 -23.53 -16.10
C GLY A 418 7.39 -22.54 -15.76
N SER A 419 7.24 -21.26 -16.14
CA SER A 419 8.23 -20.20 -15.93
C SER A 419 7.60 -18.86 -15.57
N LEU A 420 8.39 -17.94 -15.03
CA LEU A 420 8.02 -16.53 -14.84
C LEU A 420 7.95 -15.80 -16.19
N THR A 421 6.80 -15.20 -16.48
CA THR A 421 6.39 -14.99 -17.87
C THR A 421 6.63 -13.57 -18.36
N LYS A 422 6.73 -12.57 -17.48
CA LYS A 422 6.78 -11.17 -17.93
C LYS A 422 7.40 -10.20 -16.94
N ILE A 423 8.43 -9.48 -17.40
CA ILE A 423 8.85 -8.21 -16.81
C ILE A 423 7.98 -7.09 -17.41
N LYS A 424 7.15 -6.44 -16.61
CA LYS A 424 6.42 -5.22 -17.03
C LYS A 424 7.00 -4.01 -16.27
N LYS A 425 7.16 -2.88 -16.96
CA LYS A 425 7.49 -1.58 -16.37
C LYS A 425 6.24 -0.69 -16.40
N VAL A 426 6.01 0.11 -15.36
CA VAL A 426 4.93 1.10 -15.34
C VAL A 426 5.53 2.49 -15.17
N ASN A 427 5.58 3.26 -16.25
CA ASN A 427 6.07 4.64 -16.19
C ASN A 427 5.16 5.47 -15.28
N SER A 428 5.73 6.09 -14.24
CA SER A 428 5.05 6.64 -13.07
C SER A 428 4.16 7.89 -13.30
N LYS A 429 3.56 8.11 -14.47
CA LYS A 429 2.62 9.24 -14.69
C LYS A 429 1.35 8.97 -15.51
N SER A 430 1.07 7.77 -16.01
CA SER A 430 -0.12 7.58 -16.87
C SER A 430 -0.87 6.26 -16.79
N GLU A 431 -0.46 5.29 -15.97
CA GLU A 431 -1.05 3.92 -16.01
C GLU A 431 -1.53 3.37 -14.65
N LEU A 432 -1.63 4.19 -13.60
CA LEU A 432 -2.31 3.82 -12.36
C LEU A 432 -3.65 4.53 -12.21
#